data_AF-A0A5P1FE14-F1
#
_entry.id   AF-A0A5P1FE14-F1
#
_cell.length_a   1.000
_cell.length_b   1.000
_cell.length_c   1.000
_cell.angle_alpha   90.00
_cell.angle_beta   90.00
_cell.angle_gamma   90.00
#
_symmetry.space_group_name_H-M   'P 1'
#
loop_
_entity.id
_entity.type
_entity.pdbx_description
1 polymer ?
#
loop_
_entity_poly.entity_id
_entity_poly.type
_entity_poly.pdbx_seq_one_letter_code
_entity_poly.pdbx_strand_id
1 'polypeptide(L)'
;MGQQKLIYSFVARGTVVLGEYTEFSGNFNSIASQCLQKLPTTNNRFTYNCDGHTFNYLVEDGYTYCVVATEAAGRQLPIAFLERIKEDFIKRYGGGKAAKAGAKSLNRDFGSKLKQHMQYCVDHPEEINKLAKVKAQVTEVKGVMMENIEKVLDRGEKIELLVDKTENLRSQVWISIFQNLVNLRQC
;
A
#
# COMPACT_ATOMS: atom_id res chain seq x y z
N MET A 1 13.84 0.05 17.02
CA MET A 1 12.89 -0.79 16.24
C MET A 1 12.70 -0.11 14.90
N GLY A 2 13.13 -0.75 13.81
CA GLY A 2 13.06 -0.13 12.47
C GLY A 2 11.61 0.07 12.06
N GLN A 3 11.26 1.29 11.67
CA GLN A 3 9.94 1.58 11.12
C GLN A 3 9.75 0.76 9.84
N GLN A 4 8.72 -0.09 9.80
CA GLN A 4 8.44 -0.89 8.61
C GLN A 4 8.07 0.04 7.44
N LYS A 5 8.85 -0.05 6.36
CA LYS A 5 8.77 0.89 5.22
C LYS A 5 7.54 0.65 4.33
N LEU A 6 7.05 -0.59 4.29
CA LEU A 6 5.89 -1.03 3.52
C LEU A 6 4.77 -1.42 4.50
N ILE A 7 3.56 -0.90 4.28
CA ILE A 7 2.47 -0.89 5.27
C ILE A 7 1.32 -1.81 4.88
N TYR A 8 0.90 -1.71 3.62
CA TYR A 8 -0.22 -2.45 3.06
C TYR A 8 0.06 -2.76 1.60
N SER A 9 -0.42 -3.90 1.12
CA SER A 9 -0.32 -4.26 -0.29
C SER A 9 -1.50 -5.11 -0.71
N PHE A 10 -1.87 -5.02 -1.99
CA PHE A 10 -2.87 -5.88 -2.60
C PHE A 10 -2.60 -6.15 -4.08
N VAL A 11 -3.29 -7.17 -4.60
CA VAL A 11 -3.51 -7.40 -6.04
C VAL A 11 -5.00 -7.42 -6.34
N ALA A 12 -5.42 -6.69 -7.37
CA ALA A 12 -6.80 -6.58 -7.80
C ALA A 12 -6.95 -6.93 -9.29
N ARG A 13 -8.16 -7.37 -9.66
CA ARG A 13 -8.62 -7.50 -11.06
C ARG A 13 -9.65 -6.41 -11.31
N GLY A 14 -9.34 -5.45 -12.18
CA GLY A 14 -10.06 -4.18 -12.24
C GLY A 14 -10.06 -3.54 -10.84
N THR A 15 -11.26 -3.35 -10.28
CA THR A 15 -11.46 -2.78 -8.95
C THR A 15 -11.70 -3.81 -7.84
N VAL A 16 -11.67 -5.11 -8.17
CA VAL A 16 -11.91 -6.20 -7.21
C VAL A 16 -10.59 -6.68 -6.62
N VAL A 17 -10.35 -6.38 -5.35
CA VAL A 17 -9.19 -6.90 -4.61
C VAL A 17 -9.29 -8.41 -4.46
N LEU A 18 -8.31 -9.14 -5.01
CA LEU A 18 -8.25 -10.59 -4.99
C LEU A 18 -7.48 -11.13 -3.78
N GLY A 19 -6.38 -10.46 -3.43
CA GLY A 19 -5.49 -10.82 -2.34
C GLY A 19 -4.86 -9.56 -1.73
N GLU A 20 -4.89 -9.43 -0.42
CA GLU A 20 -4.32 -8.28 0.30
C GLU A 20 -3.58 -8.71 1.57
N TYR A 21 -2.69 -7.83 2.04
CA TYR A 21 -1.93 -8.04 3.27
C TYR A 21 -1.57 -6.72 3.96
N THR A 22 -1.71 -6.68 5.29
CA THR A 22 -1.14 -5.64 6.16
C THR A 22 -0.86 -6.21 7.55
N GLU A 23 0.18 -5.70 8.20
CA GLU A 23 0.42 -5.86 9.65
C GLU A 23 -0.04 -4.63 10.45
N PHE A 24 -0.43 -3.57 9.74
CA PHE A 24 -0.81 -2.30 10.31
C PHE A 24 -2.32 -2.23 10.47
N SER A 25 -2.71 -1.42 11.43
CA SER A 25 -4.11 -1.17 11.72
C SER A 25 -4.40 0.31 11.52
N GLY A 26 -5.50 0.60 10.85
CA GLY A 26 -5.82 1.93 10.36
C GLY A 26 -6.69 1.82 9.12
N ASN A 27 -6.83 2.93 8.41
CA ASN A 27 -7.69 3.07 7.23
C ASN A 27 -6.94 2.96 5.89
N PHE A 28 -5.63 2.62 5.89
CA PHE A 28 -4.82 2.46 4.68
C PHE A 28 -5.46 1.56 3.62
N ASN A 29 -6.11 0.46 4.03
CA ASN A 29 -6.79 -0.44 3.11
C ASN A 29 -7.98 0.22 2.39
N SER A 30 -8.72 1.05 3.11
CA SER A 30 -9.95 1.69 2.66
C SER A 30 -9.62 2.80 1.67
N ILE A 31 -8.65 3.64 2.03
CA ILE A 31 -8.11 4.69 1.16
C ILE A 31 -7.53 4.09 -0.12
N ALA A 32 -6.71 3.05 0.02
CA ALA A 32 -6.09 2.41 -1.14
C ALA A 32 -7.12 1.78 -2.09
N SER A 33 -8.23 1.26 -1.53
CA SER A 33 -9.37 0.72 -2.29
C SER A 33 -10.22 1.82 -2.94
N GLN A 34 -10.34 2.99 -2.32
CA GLN A 34 -11.01 4.15 -2.91
C GLN A 34 -10.22 4.68 -4.11
N CYS A 35 -8.91 4.88 -3.94
CA CYS A 35 -8.00 5.24 -5.04
C CYS A 35 -8.10 4.23 -6.19
N LEU A 36 -8.18 2.93 -5.88
CA LEU A 36 -8.37 1.88 -6.89
C LEU A 36 -9.62 2.09 -7.75
N GLN A 37 -10.73 2.60 -7.19
CA GLN A 37 -11.95 2.86 -7.97
C GLN A 37 -11.78 3.99 -8.99
N LYS A 38 -10.83 4.90 -8.76
CA LYS A 38 -10.62 6.10 -9.59
C LYS A 38 -9.45 5.93 -10.56
N LEU A 39 -8.70 4.83 -10.47
CA LEU A 39 -7.57 4.57 -11.36
C LEU A 39 -8.02 4.35 -12.81
N PRO A 40 -7.33 4.95 -13.79
CA PRO A 40 -7.49 4.58 -15.19
C PRO A 40 -7.15 3.09 -15.41
N THR A 41 -7.83 2.47 -16.36
CA THR A 41 -7.56 1.07 -16.75
C THR A 41 -6.37 0.91 -17.69
N THR A 42 -5.74 2.02 -18.09
CA THR A 42 -4.59 2.04 -18.99
C THR A 42 -3.34 1.56 -18.29
N ASN A 43 -2.53 0.73 -18.96
CA ASN A 43 -1.27 0.22 -18.42
C ASN A 43 -0.34 1.38 -18.04
N ASN A 44 -0.19 1.65 -16.75
CA ASN A 44 0.60 2.77 -16.23
C ASN A 44 0.93 2.60 -14.75
N ARG A 45 1.78 3.47 -14.22
CA ARG A 45 2.10 3.59 -12.80
C ARG A 45 1.55 4.90 -12.23
N PHE A 46 0.97 4.79 -11.05
CA PHE A 46 0.40 5.93 -10.32
C PHE A 46 0.97 5.97 -8.90
N THR A 47 1.33 7.15 -8.45
CA THR A 47 1.75 7.39 -7.06
C THR A 47 0.90 8.52 -6.50
N TYR A 48 0.16 8.23 -5.42
CA TYR A 48 -0.52 9.25 -4.63
C TYR A 48 0.20 9.48 -3.32
N ASN A 49 0.51 10.74 -3.00
CA ASN A 49 1.13 11.10 -1.72
C ASN A 49 0.07 11.60 -0.73
N CYS A 50 0.22 11.26 0.55
CA CYS A 50 -0.66 11.65 1.66
C CYS A 50 0.08 11.54 3.00
N ASP A 51 0.21 12.64 3.75
CA ASP A 51 0.82 12.76 5.09
C ASP A 51 1.96 11.77 5.40
N GLY A 52 3.07 11.87 4.68
CA GLY A 52 4.25 11.03 4.92
C GLY A 52 4.14 9.59 4.39
N HIS A 53 3.08 9.30 3.64
CA HIS A 53 2.81 8.02 3.00
C HIS A 53 2.63 8.17 1.48
N THR A 54 2.94 7.10 0.78
CA THR A 54 2.81 6.99 -0.68
C THR A 54 1.99 5.75 -1.01
N PHE A 55 0.96 5.92 -1.82
CA PHE A 55 0.11 4.87 -2.37
C PHE A 55 0.56 4.63 -3.80
N ASN A 56 1.19 3.49 -4.05
CA ASN A 56 1.84 3.19 -5.32
C ASN A 56 1.07 2.09 -6.04
N TYR A 57 0.75 2.33 -7.30
CA TYR A 57 -0.02 1.43 -8.14
C TYR A 57 0.72 1.12 -9.43
N LEU A 58 0.61 -0.13 -9.86
CA LEU A 58 0.99 -0.59 -11.20
C LEU A 58 -0.24 -1.25 -11.81
N VAL A 59 -0.78 -0.64 -12.86
CA VAL A 59 -1.88 -1.19 -13.67
C VAL A 59 -1.26 -1.85 -14.89
N GLU A 60 -1.52 -3.13 -15.10
CA GLU A 60 -1.05 -3.87 -16.27
C GLU A 60 -2.03 -5.00 -16.61
N ASP A 61 -2.52 -5.02 -17.85
CA ASP A 61 -3.33 -6.10 -18.44
C ASP A 61 -4.59 -6.45 -17.62
N GLY A 62 -5.28 -5.43 -17.11
CA GLY A 62 -6.51 -5.57 -16.32
C GLY A 62 -6.29 -5.96 -14.85
N TYR A 63 -5.04 -6.07 -14.41
CA TYR A 63 -4.68 -6.24 -13.01
C TYR A 63 -4.04 -4.98 -12.44
N THR A 64 -4.27 -4.76 -11.15
CA THR A 64 -3.68 -3.65 -10.40
C THR A 64 -2.91 -4.20 -9.21
N TYR A 65 -1.64 -3.84 -9.12
CA TYR A 65 -0.74 -4.15 -8.02
C TYR A 65 -0.55 -2.89 -7.19
N CYS A 66 -0.71 -3.00 -5.87
CA CYS A 66 -0.60 -1.84 -4.98
C CYS A 66 0.38 -2.09 -3.83
N VAL A 67 1.08 -1.04 -3.44
CA VAL A 67 1.78 -0.98 -2.15
C VAL A 67 1.67 0.42 -1.54
N VAL A 68 1.32 0.47 -0.26
CA VAL A 68 1.39 1.66 0.58
C VAL A 68 2.71 1.62 1.33
N ALA A 69 3.47 2.70 1.24
CA ALA A 69 4.79 2.81 1.83
C ALA A 69 4.97 4.16 2.52
N THR A 70 5.75 4.18 3.60
CA THR A 70 6.24 5.44 4.18
C THR A 70 7.13 6.19 3.18
N GLU A 71 7.18 7.52 3.24
CA GLU A 71 8.10 8.30 2.38
C GLU A 71 9.57 7.91 2.57
N ALA A 72 9.95 7.45 3.77
CA ALA A 72 11.29 6.94 4.08
C ALA A 72 11.65 5.65 3.29
N ALA A 73 10.69 5.00 2.64
CA ALA A 73 10.93 3.93 1.69
C ALA A 73 11.66 4.42 0.42
N GLY A 74 11.49 5.70 0.08
CA GLY A 74 11.89 6.25 -1.21
C GLY A 74 11.08 5.64 -2.37
N ARG A 75 11.39 6.05 -3.59
CA ARG A 75 10.65 5.62 -4.79
C ARG A 75 11.04 4.22 -5.29
N GLN A 76 12.29 3.83 -5.06
CA GLN A 76 12.87 2.62 -5.64
C GLN A 76 12.29 1.35 -5.01
N LEU A 77 12.09 1.35 -3.68
CA LEU A 77 11.58 0.20 -2.94
C LEU A 77 10.15 -0.18 -3.35
N PRO A 78 9.15 0.73 -3.39
CA PRO A 78 7.82 0.43 -3.92
C PRO A 78 7.83 -0.05 -5.38
N ILE A 79 8.63 0.58 -6.25
CA ILE A 79 8.72 0.21 -7.67
C ILE A 79 9.19 -1.24 -7.83
N ALA A 80 10.28 -1.60 -7.15
CA ALA A 80 10.84 -2.94 -7.21
C ALA A 80 9.88 -3.97 -6.60
N PHE A 81 9.25 -3.65 -5.47
CA PHE A 81 8.26 -4.52 -4.85
C PHE A 81 7.08 -4.82 -5.79
N LEU A 82 6.50 -3.79 -6.43
CA LEU A 82 5.40 -3.93 -7.37
C LEU A 82 5.75 -4.85 -8.56
N GLU A 83 6.96 -4.74 -9.09
CA GLU A 83 7.43 -5.63 -10.17
C GLU A 83 7.55 -7.08 -9.70
N ARG A 84 8.12 -7.31 -8.51
CA ARG A 84 8.28 -8.67 -7.95
C ARG A 84 6.94 -9.35 -7.73
N ILE A 85 5.97 -8.65 -7.13
CA ILE A 85 4.64 -9.24 -6.89
C ILE A 85 3.88 -9.47 -8.20
N LYS A 86 4.06 -8.60 -9.19
CA LYS A 86 3.49 -8.80 -10.52
C LYS A 86 4.03 -10.08 -11.16
N GLU A 87 5.35 -10.22 -11.22
CA GLU A 87 6.00 -11.38 -11.83
C GLU A 87 5.58 -12.69 -11.15
N ASP A 88 5.53 -12.72 -9.81
CA ASP A 88 5.06 -13.89 -9.05
C ASP A 88 3.56 -14.16 -9.26
N PHE A 89 2.72 -13.11 -9.33
CA PHE A 89 1.29 -13.26 -9.59
C PHE A 89 1.02 -13.82 -10.98
N ILE A 90 1.67 -13.29 -12.02
CA ILE A 90 1.52 -13.76 -13.41
C ILE A 90 2.02 -15.21 -13.52
N LYS A 91 3.14 -15.56 -12.89
CA LYS A 91 3.66 -16.93 -12.88
C LYS A 91 2.67 -17.94 -12.30
N ARG A 92 1.92 -17.54 -11.26
CA ARG A 92 0.97 -18.42 -10.56
C ARG A 92 -0.40 -18.45 -11.24
N TYR A 93 -0.91 -17.27 -11.60
CA TYR A 93 -2.30 -17.05 -11.98
C TYR A 93 -2.51 -16.51 -13.40
N GLY A 94 -1.44 -16.39 -14.18
CA GLY A 94 -1.49 -16.08 -15.61
C GLY A 94 -2.28 -17.12 -16.42
N GLY A 95 -2.55 -16.80 -17.68
CA GLY A 95 -3.36 -17.66 -18.56
C GLY A 95 -4.83 -17.78 -18.15
N GLY A 96 -5.36 -16.75 -17.46
CA GLY A 96 -6.78 -16.69 -17.09
C GLY A 96 -7.16 -17.36 -15.77
N LYS A 97 -6.21 -17.92 -15.01
CA LYS A 97 -6.51 -18.58 -13.71
C LYS A 97 -7.09 -17.61 -12.67
N ALA A 98 -6.66 -16.35 -12.67
CA ALA A 98 -7.24 -15.29 -11.83
C ALA A 98 -8.52 -14.66 -12.40
N ALA A 99 -8.92 -14.99 -13.64
CA ALA A 99 -10.07 -14.34 -14.29
C ALA A 99 -11.41 -14.61 -13.58
N LYS A 100 -11.51 -15.73 -12.83
CA LYS A 100 -12.71 -16.11 -12.06
C LYS A 100 -12.53 -15.97 -10.54
N ALA A 101 -11.39 -15.48 -10.07
CA ALA A 101 -11.16 -15.29 -8.64
C ALA A 101 -12.18 -14.28 -8.07
N GLY A 102 -12.68 -14.59 -6.87
CA GLY A 102 -13.61 -13.76 -6.13
C GLY A 102 -12.89 -12.70 -5.30
N ALA A 103 -13.65 -11.75 -4.76
CA ALA A 103 -13.10 -10.77 -3.84
C ALA A 103 -12.44 -11.46 -2.64
N LYS A 104 -11.19 -11.09 -2.34
CA LYS A 104 -10.37 -11.59 -1.23
C LYS A 104 -10.14 -13.11 -1.22
N SER A 105 -10.49 -13.82 -2.30
CA SER A 105 -10.40 -15.29 -2.33
C SER A 105 -8.95 -15.78 -2.29
N LEU A 106 -7.98 -14.94 -2.63
CA LEU A 106 -6.56 -15.26 -2.64
C LEU A 106 -5.81 -14.76 -1.40
N ASN A 107 -6.50 -14.28 -0.35
CA ASN A 107 -5.83 -13.80 0.87
C ASN A 107 -4.97 -14.88 1.55
N ARG A 108 -5.44 -16.13 1.61
CA ARG A 108 -4.68 -17.23 2.22
C ARG A 108 -3.43 -17.57 1.42
N ASP A 109 -3.56 -17.63 0.10
CA ASP A 109 -2.47 -18.04 -0.78
C ASP A 109 -1.55 -16.86 -1.10
N PHE A 110 -2.07 -15.86 -1.83
CA PHE A 110 -1.26 -14.75 -2.31
C PHE A 110 -1.07 -13.65 -1.26
N GLY A 111 -2.00 -13.46 -0.31
CA GLY A 111 -1.78 -12.53 0.81
C GLY A 111 -0.57 -12.93 1.66
N SER A 112 -0.36 -14.23 1.91
CA SER A 112 0.86 -14.71 2.58
C SER A 112 2.14 -14.47 1.76
N LYS A 113 2.04 -14.45 0.43
CA LYS A 113 3.15 -14.12 -0.47
C LYS A 113 3.46 -12.62 -0.46
N LEU A 114 2.44 -11.77 -0.40
CA LEU A 114 2.63 -10.32 -0.23
C LEU A 114 3.43 -10.03 1.04
N LYS A 115 3.10 -10.68 2.17
CA LYS A 115 3.90 -10.62 3.41
C LYS A 115 5.36 -10.97 3.16
N GLN A 116 5.61 -12.11 2.52
CA GLN A 116 6.98 -12.61 2.26
C GLN A 116 7.77 -11.63 1.38
N HIS A 117 7.15 -11.09 0.33
CA HIS A 117 7.80 -10.10 -0.54
C HIS A 117 8.05 -8.78 0.19
N MET A 118 7.14 -8.33 1.06
CA MET A 118 7.32 -7.10 1.83
C MET A 118 8.52 -7.22 2.77
N GLN A 119 8.61 -8.34 3.50
CA GLN A 119 9.72 -8.63 4.40
C GLN A 119 11.05 -8.75 3.63
N TYR A 120 11.07 -9.51 2.54
CA TYR A 120 12.26 -9.69 1.71
C TYR A 120 12.81 -8.36 1.17
N CYS A 121 11.92 -7.46 0.74
CA CYS A 121 12.35 -6.16 0.21
C CYS A 121 12.97 -5.26 1.29
N VAL A 122 12.56 -5.42 2.55
CA VAL A 122 13.15 -4.71 3.69
C VAL A 122 14.49 -5.32 4.09
N ASP A 123 14.58 -6.66 4.08
CA ASP A 123 15.77 -7.38 4.54
C ASP A 123 16.92 -7.33 3.53
N HIS A 124 16.65 -7.10 2.23
CA HIS A 124 17.65 -7.19 1.16
C HIS A 124 17.75 -5.88 0.33
N PRO A 125 18.05 -4.74 0.96
CA PRO A 125 18.02 -3.43 0.29
C PRO A 125 19.00 -3.32 -0.89
N GLU A 126 20.15 -3.99 -0.83
CA GLU A 126 21.17 -3.98 -1.90
C GLU A 126 20.66 -4.61 -3.21
N GLU A 127 20.00 -5.78 -3.11
CA GLU A 127 19.40 -6.45 -4.26
C GLU A 127 18.25 -5.61 -4.83
N ILE A 128 17.39 -5.11 -3.94
CA ILE A 128 16.26 -4.27 -4.32
C ILE A 128 16.75 -3.01 -5.03
N ASN A 129 17.80 -2.35 -4.54
CA ASN A 129 18.35 -1.16 -5.17
C ASN A 129 18.89 -1.46 -6.58
N LYS A 130 19.55 -2.61 -6.79
CA LYS A 130 20.00 -3.03 -8.13
C LYS A 130 18.83 -3.29 -9.07
N LEU A 131 17.83 -4.05 -8.61
CA LEU A 131 16.63 -4.33 -9.38
C LEU A 131 15.88 -3.04 -9.73
N ALA A 132 15.73 -2.15 -8.75
CA ALA A 132 15.03 -0.88 -8.92
C ALA A 132 15.73 0.01 -9.95
N LYS A 133 17.07 0.11 -9.94
CA LYS A 133 17.82 0.86 -10.97
C LYS A 133 17.54 0.35 -12.38
N VAL A 134 17.55 -0.98 -12.58
CA VAL A 134 17.25 -1.59 -13.89
C VAL A 134 15.81 -1.33 -14.31
N LYS A 135 14.85 -1.48 -13.39
CA LYS A 135 13.41 -1.31 -13.66
C LYS A 135 12.99 0.17 -13.74
N ALA A 136 13.74 1.09 -13.13
CA ALA A 136 13.52 2.53 -13.20
C ALA A 136 13.74 3.06 -14.62
N GLN A 137 14.75 2.57 -15.34
CA GLN A 137 14.97 2.91 -16.76
C GLN A 137 13.77 2.53 -17.62
N VAL A 138 13.14 1.38 -17.36
CA VAL A 138 11.92 0.94 -18.07
C VAL A 138 10.70 1.78 -17.68
N THR A 139 10.67 2.26 -16.44
CA THR A 139 9.56 3.05 -15.89
C THR A 139 9.58 4.49 -16.41
N GLU A 140 10.76 5.07 -16.60
CA GLU A 140 10.92 6.41 -17.19
C GLU A 140 10.31 6.50 -18.60
N VAL A 141 10.37 5.41 -19.36
CA VAL A 141 9.76 5.31 -20.70
C VAL A 141 8.22 5.27 -20.66
N LYS A 142 7.62 4.68 -19.61
CA LYS A 142 6.15 4.58 -19.48
C LYS A 142 5.52 5.83 -18.84
N GLY A 143 6.31 6.69 -18.19
CA GLY A 143 5.83 7.80 -17.37
C GLY A 143 5.27 7.32 -16.02
N VAL A 144 5.50 8.09 -14.96
CA VAL A 144 4.85 7.86 -13.65
C VAL A 144 3.97 9.04 -13.35
N MET A 145 2.67 8.82 -13.17
CA MET A 145 1.74 9.88 -12.80
C MET A 145 1.77 10.06 -11.28
N MET A 146 2.16 11.25 -10.82
CA MET A 146 2.25 11.57 -9.40
C MET A 146 1.29 12.68 -9.03
N GLU A 147 0.40 12.42 -8.07
CA GLU A 147 -0.60 13.38 -7.61
C GLU A 147 -0.77 13.33 -6.08
N ASN A 148 -1.40 14.34 -5.50
CA ASN A 148 -1.85 14.27 -4.11
C ASN A 148 -3.17 13.47 -4.07
N ILE A 149 -3.30 12.57 -3.10
CA ILE A 149 -4.50 11.77 -2.91
C ILE A 149 -5.77 12.62 -2.77
N GLU A 150 -5.66 13.82 -2.21
CA GLU A 150 -6.76 14.78 -2.07
C GLU A 150 -7.34 15.20 -3.43
N LYS A 151 -6.61 15.09 -4.54
CA LYS A 151 -7.16 15.42 -5.85
C LYS A 151 -8.09 14.33 -6.39
N VAL A 152 -7.95 13.12 -5.87
CA VAL A 152 -8.63 11.91 -6.36
C VAL A 152 -9.82 11.54 -5.48
N LEU A 153 -9.75 11.86 -4.19
CA LEU A 153 -10.80 11.55 -3.21
C LEU A 153 -11.81 12.69 -3.08
N ASP A 154 -13.09 12.30 -2.92
CA ASP A 154 -14.19 13.25 -2.82
C ASP A 154 -14.14 14.02 -1.49
N ARG A 155 -14.67 15.25 -1.45
CA ARG A 155 -14.48 16.19 -0.32
C ARG A 155 -14.91 15.64 1.05
N GLY A 156 -15.87 14.71 1.09
CA GLY A 156 -16.28 14.01 2.31
C GLY A 156 -15.33 12.87 2.72
N GLU A 157 -14.74 12.18 1.75
CA GLU A 157 -13.72 11.12 1.97
C GLU A 157 -12.40 11.74 2.47
N LYS A 158 -12.15 13.01 2.15
CA LYS A 158 -10.97 13.76 2.63
C LYS A 158 -10.90 13.92 4.15
N ILE A 159 -12.03 13.93 4.85
CA ILE A 159 -12.06 14.18 6.29
C ILE A 159 -11.46 13.00 7.08
N GLU A 160 -11.50 11.81 6.50
CA GLU A 160 -11.05 10.58 7.15
C GLU A 160 -9.71 10.08 6.58
N LEU A 161 -8.87 10.96 6.03
CA LEU A 161 -7.78 10.55 5.12
C LEU A 161 -6.73 9.64 5.72
N LEU A 162 -6.33 9.77 6.99
CA LEU A 162 -5.33 8.88 7.59
C LEU A 162 -5.55 8.78 9.10
N VAL A 163 -5.76 7.55 9.58
CA VAL A 163 -5.82 7.22 11.00
C VAL A 163 -4.94 6.00 11.21
N ASP A 164 -3.78 6.22 11.83
CA ASP A 164 -2.95 5.14 12.37
C ASP A 164 -3.40 4.83 13.81
N LYS A 165 -3.61 3.56 14.15
CA LYS A 165 -3.97 3.18 15.53
C LYS A 165 -2.90 3.58 16.55
N THR A 166 -1.65 3.81 16.14
CA THR A 166 -0.60 4.32 17.03
C THR A 166 -0.98 5.68 17.64
N GLU A 167 -1.66 6.56 16.89
CA GLU A 167 -2.15 7.84 17.40
C GLU A 167 -3.40 7.70 18.27
N ASN A 168 -4.22 6.66 18.06
CA ASN A 168 -5.38 6.39 18.91
C ASN A 168 -4.97 5.95 20.32
N LEU A 169 -3.91 5.13 20.44
CA LEU A 169 -3.30 4.81 21.74
C LEU A 169 -2.73 6.06 22.41
N ARG A 170 -2.03 6.93 21.67
CA ARG A 170 -1.45 8.17 22.23
C ARG A 170 -2.52 9.14 22.72
N SER A 171 -3.63 9.26 21.99
CA SER A 171 -4.76 10.13 22.34
C SER A 171 -5.55 9.60 23.53
N GLN A 172 -5.82 8.29 23.59
CA GLN A 172 -6.51 7.68 24.74
C GLN A 172 -5.63 7.65 26.00
N VAL A 173 -4.33 7.39 25.86
CA VAL A 173 -3.38 7.42 26.97
C VAL A 173 -3.25 8.85 27.51
N TRP A 174 -3.20 9.88 26.65
CA TRP A 174 -3.12 11.27 27.10
C TRP A 174 -4.38 11.70 27.86
N ILE A 175 -5.58 11.37 27.36
CA ILE A 175 -6.84 11.64 28.06
C ILE A 175 -6.89 10.90 29.41
N SER A 176 -6.53 9.62 29.43
CA SER A 176 -6.59 8.81 30.65
C SER A 176 -5.57 9.26 31.71
N ILE A 177 -4.37 9.68 31.31
CA ILE A 177 -3.37 10.25 32.23
C ILE A 177 -3.82 11.62 32.74
N PHE A 178 -4.39 12.46 31.89
CA PHE A 178 -4.88 13.78 32.28
C PHE A 178 -6.06 13.68 33.27
N GLN A 179 -7.02 12.77 33.02
CA GLN A 179 -8.12 12.50 33.94
C GLN A 179 -7.61 12.00 35.30
N ASN A 180 -6.61 11.11 35.31
CA ASN A 180 -6.03 10.59 36.55
C ASN A 180 -5.27 11.66 37.34
N LEU A 181 -4.54 12.54 36.65
CA LEU A 181 -3.81 13.66 37.28
C LEU A 181 -4.77 14.71 37.87
N VAL A 182 -5.91 14.97 37.24
CA VAL A 182 -6.96 15.86 37.77
C VAL A 182 -7.61 15.24 39.00
N ASN A 183 -7.90 13.93 38.99
CA ASN A 183 -8.46 13.23 40.15
C ASN A 183 -7.50 13.16 41.35
N LEU A 184 -6.19 13.03 41.11
CA LEU A 184 -5.17 13.01 42.17
C LEU A 184 -4.91 14.37 42.82
N ARG A 185 -5.29 15.49 42.18
CA ARG A 185 -5.20 16.83 42.76
C ARG A 185 -6.40 17.25 43.61
N GLN A 186 -7.47 16.43 43.65
CA GLN A 186 -8.67 16.68 44.45
C GLN A 186 -8.79 15.79 45.70
N CYS A 187 -7.76 15.01 46.02
CA CYS A 187 -7.64 14.24 47.25
C CYS A 187 -6.56 14.83 48.17
#